data_AF-A0A2N2SZ58-F1
#
_entry.id   AF-A0A2N2SZ58-F1
#
_cell.length_a   1.000
_cell.length_b   1.000
_cell.length_c   1.000
_cell.angle_alpha   90.00
_cell.angle_beta   90.00
_cell.angle_gamma   90.00
#
_symmetry.space_group_name_H-M   'P 1'
#
loop_
_entity.id
_entity.type
_entity.pdbx_description
1 polymer ?
#
loop_
_entity_poly.entity_id
_entity_poly.type
_entity_poly.pdbx_seq_one_letter_code
_entity_poly.pdbx_strand_id
1 'polypeptide(L)'
;MTRPSLASHSRFAQRVRRRYEAELPLLASGVPGPTQLQTTFEALQAQGQNMASALRITRQLVVERLLCLDCDQQLPLAQVTQAMTDLAEFALNHALTQAQAELDQTHGAPMTAQGQRAQVWIVGMGKLGARELNVSSDIDLIYVYDEDGETAGNAQGRNRVSNHEYFGKVVRAVYALVGDTTEHGFVFRVDLALRPNGNSGLLVTSFTAYANYQQQRGSNTAWTWEHQAMTR
;
A
#
# COMPACT_ATOMS: atom_id res chain seq x y z
N MET A 1 22.38 31.52 19.29
CA MET A 1 21.11 31.79 18.57
C MET A 1 20.64 30.50 17.94
N THR A 2 19.59 29.88 18.47
CA THR A 2 18.92 28.76 17.81
C THR A 2 18.30 29.28 16.53
N ARG A 3 18.72 28.75 15.37
CA ARG A 3 18.06 29.07 14.10
C ARG A 3 16.57 28.68 14.23
N PRO A 4 15.64 29.53 13.80
CA PRO A 4 14.23 29.16 13.74
C PRO A 4 14.08 27.92 12.86
N SER A 5 13.23 26.97 13.30
CA SER A 5 12.95 25.73 12.58
C SER A 5 12.41 26.05 11.18
N LEU A 6 13.09 25.57 10.14
CA LEU A 6 12.67 25.71 8.75
C LEU A 6 11.35 24.96 8.51
N ALA A 7 11.14 23.84 9.22
CA ALA A 7 9.90 23.08 9.16
C ALA A 7 8.67 23.92 9.58
N SER A 8 8.84 24.93 10.45
CA SER A 8 7.75 25.81 10.89
C SER A 8 7.15 26.66 9.76
N HIS A 9 7.88 26.87 8.66
CA HIS A 9 7.38 27.59 7.48
C HIS A 9 6.57 26.70 6.52
N SER A 10 6.57 25.38 6.73
CA SER A 10 5.78 24.46 5.91
C SER A 10 4.30 24.52 6.27
N ARG A 11 3.45 24.91 5.30
CA ARG A 11 1.99 24.85 5.44
C ARG A 11 1.49 23.44 5.73
N PHE A 12 2.21 22.41 5.23
CA PHE A 12 1.90 21.02 5.55
C PHE A 12 2.09 20.76 7.05
N ALA A 13 3.27 21.10 7.59
CA ALA A 13 3.58 20.87 9.00
C ALA A 13 2.63 21.64 9.92
N GLN A 14 2.35 22.91 9.62
CA GLN A 14 1.39 23.72 10.37
C GLN A 14 -0.01 23.08 10.44
N ARG A 15 -0.50 22.54 9.32
CA ARG A 15 -1.79 21.86 9.26
C ARG A 15 -1.80 20.56 10.05
N VAL A 16 -0.77 19.73 9.92
CA VAL A 16 -0.66 18.46 10.66
C VAL A 16 -0.59 18.74 12.16
N ARG A 17 0.27 19.67 12.59
CA ARG A 17 0.42 20.05 14.01
C ARG A 17 -0.86 20.57 14.64
N ARG A 18 -1.63 21.38 13.91
CA ARG A 18 -2.92 21.87 14.41
C ARG A 18 -3.97 20.77 14.48
N ARG A 19 -4.02 19.87 13.49
CA ARG A 19 -5.07 18.85 13.40
C ARG A 19 -4.82 17.66 14.31
N TYR A 20 -3.55 17.28 14.47
CA TYR A 20 -3.14 16.05 15.15
C TYR A 20 -2.23 16.35 16.34
N GLU A 21 -2.50 17.44 17.05
CA GLU A 21 -1.69 17.89 18.20
C GLU A 21 -1.60 16.80 19.27
N ALA A 22 -2.70 16.08 19.52
CA ALA A 22 -2.78 15.02 20.52
C ALA A 22 -2.10 13.72 20.06
N GLU A 23 -2.05 13.47 18.74
CA GLU A 23 -1.53 12.24 18.16
C GLU A 23 -0.04 12.34 17.78
N LEU A 24 0.50 13.55 17.60
CA LEU A 24 1.93 13.76 17.32
C LEU A 24 2.87 13.03 18.29
N PRO A 25 2.62 13.02 19.61
CA PRO A 25 3.44 12.28 20.57
C PRO A 25 3.39 10.75 20.40
N LEU A 26 2.39 10.19 19.69
CA LEU A 26 2.29 8.75 19.44
C LEU A 26 3.38 8.23 18.49
N LEU A 27 3.99 9.12 17.70
CA LEU A 27 5.14 8.78 16.87
C LEU A 27 6.43 9.12 17.62
N ALA A 28 7.17 8.08 18.01
CA ALA A 28 8.45 8.20 18.69
C ALA A 28 9.44 9.13 17.94
N SER A 29 10.39 9.69 18.67
CA SER A 29 11.43 10.54 18.09
C SER A 29 12.41 9.76 17.20
N GLY A 30 13.04 10.48 16.27
CA GLY A 30 13.97 9.90 15.29
C GLY A 30 13.29 9.53 13.97
N VAL A 31 14.04 8.85 13.11
CA VAL A 31 13.57 8.40 11.79
C VAL A 31 12.57 7.27 12.00
N PRO A 32 11.32 7.38 11.48
CA PRO A 32 10.34 6.31 11.60
C PRO A 32 10.80 5.06 10.86
N GLY A 33 10.87 3.93 11.56
CA GLY A 33 11.05 2.60 10.99
C GLY A 33 9.84 1.70 11.28
N PRO A 34 9.89 0.42 10.87
CA PRO A 34 8.75 -0.50 10.97
C PRO A 34 8.14 -0.62 12.37
N THR A 35 8.98 -0.67 13.41
CA THR A 35 8.50 -0.72 14.80
C THR A 35 7.73 0.54 15.19
N GLN A 36 8.25 1.73 14.87
CA GLN A 36 7.57 2.99 15.17
C GLN A 36 6.24 3.09 14.43
N LEU A 37 6.20 2.67 13.16
CA LEU A 37 4.97 2.62 12.37
C LEU A 37 3.90 1.74 13.03
N GLN A 38 4.28 0.52 13.43
CA GLN A 38 3.36 -0.41 14.09
C GLN A 38 2.85 0.15 15.42
N THR A 39 3.73 0.63 16.29
CA THR A 39 3.33 1.19 17.59
C THR A 39 2.42 2.40 17.45
N THR A 40 2.72 3.33 16.54
CA THR A 40 1.87 4.50 16.29
C THR A 40 0.49 4.08 15.76
N PHE A 41 0.46 3.16 14.80
CA PHE A 41 -0.78 2.65 14.23
C PHE A 41 -1.67 1.95 15.28
N GLU A 42 -1.10 1.07 16.10
CA GLU A 42 -1.82 0.40 17.19
C GLU A 42 -2.35 1.39 18.23
N ALA A 43 -1.57 2.42 18.58
CA ALA A 43 -2.01 3.45 19.50
C ALA A 43 -3.20 4.25 18.94
N LEU A 44 -3.21 4.55 17.64
CA LEU A 44 -4.34 5.20 16.97
C LEU A 44 -5.58 4.29 16.97
N GLN A 45 -5.42 2.99 16.70
CA GLN A 45 -6.53 2.03 16.77
C GLN A 45 -7.08 1.90 18.20
N ALA A 46 -6.22 1.88 19.22
CA ALA A 46 -6.63 1.86 20.62
C ALA A 46 -7.40 3.12 21.04
N GLN A 47 -7.18 4.25 20.34
CA GLN A 47 -7.96 5.49 20.49
C GLN A 47 -9.27 5.48 19.67
N GLY A 48 -9.63 4.35 19.05
CA GLY A 48 -10.88 4.18 18.31
C GLY A 48 -10.82 4.56 16.83
N GLN A 49 -9.64 4.86 16.29
CA GLN A 49 -9.50 5.08 14.84
C GLN A 49 -9.67 3.76 14.09
N ASN A 50 -10.54 3.75 13.07
CA ASN A 50 -10.66 2.61 12.18
C ASN A 50 -9.39 2.44 11.32
N MET A 51 -9.24 1.29 10.64
CA MET A 51 -8.11 0.96 9.77
C MET A 51 -7.76 2.09 8.78
N ALA A 52 -8.76 2.60 8.07
CA ALA A 52 -8.58 3.63 7.05
C ALA A 52 -8.06 4.96 7.63
N SER A 53 -8.62 5.42 8.74
CA SER A 53 -8.20 6.65 9.41
C SER A 53 -6.84 6.49 10.07
N ALA A 54 -6.59 5.36 10.76
CA ALA A 54 -5.32 5.09 11.42
C ALA A 54 -4.15 5.09 10.43
N LEU A 55 -4.26 4.41 9.27
CA LEU A 55 -3.22 4.44 8.22
C LEU A 55 -2.94 5.86 7.71
N ARG A 56 -4.00 6.66 7.47
CA ARG A 56 -3.86 8.04 6.99
C ARG A 56 -3.22 8.93 8.04
N ILE A 57 -3.62 8.83 9.30
CA ILE A 57 -3.04 9.61 10.40
C ILE A 57 -1.57 9.23 10.59
N THR A 58 -1.22 7.93 10.62
CA THR A 58 0.17 7.47 10.66
C THR A 58 1.00 8.10 9.55
N ARG A 59 0.49 8.13 8.31
CA ARG A 59 1.15 8.82 7.20
C ARG A 59 1.35 10.31 7.45
N GLN A 60 0.36 11.02 8.01
CA GLN A 60 0.52 12.45 8.31
C GLN A 60 1.62 12.69 9.34
N LEU A 61 1.66 11.88 10.40
CA LEU A 61 2.67 11.98 11.46
C LEU A 61 4.08 11.66 10.93
N VAL A 62 4.22 10.61 10.13
CA VAL A 62 5.51 10.21 9.52
C VAL A 62 6.04 11.29 8.59
N VAL A 63 5.21 11.84 7.70
CA VAL A 63 5.65 12.89 6.77
C VAL A 63 6.00 14.18 7.51
N GLU A 64 5.30 14.52 8.59
CA GLU A 64 5.67 15.67 9.43
C GLU A 64 7.02 15.45 10.13
N ARG A 65 7.24 14.25 10.68
CA ARG A 65 8.51 13.86 11.30
C ARG A 65 9.66 13.95 10.30
N LEU A 66 9.51 13.35 9.12
CA LEU A 66 10.53 13.37 8.07
C LEU A 66 10.82 14.80 7.61
N LEU A 67 9.79 15.64 7.45
CA LEU A 67 9.96 17.05 7.11
C LEU A 67 10.81 17.78 8.15
N CYS A 68 10.57 17.56 9.44
CA CYS A 68 11.38 18.16 10.50
C CYS A 68 12.83 17.67 10.48
N LEU A 69 13.04 16.37 10.32
CA LEU A 69 14.38 15.79 10.28
C LEU A 69 15.18 16.26 9.06
N ASP A 70 14.54 16.33 7.89
CA ASP A 70 15.16 16.81 6.66
C ASP A 70 15.50 18.30 6.76
N CYS A 71 14.51 19.14 7.06
CA CYS A 71 14.68 20.60 7.06
C CYS A 71 15.58 21.10 8.20
N ASP A 72 15.45 20.54 9.41
CA ASP A 72 16.12 21.09 10.60
C ASP A 72 17.37 20.29 11.02
N GLN A 73 17.49 19.03 10.58
CA GLN A 73 18.57 18.12 11.00
C GLN A 73 19.35 17.52 9.81
N GLN A 74 19.06 17.94 8.57
CA GLN A 74 19.75 17.49 7.36
C GLN A 74 19.75 15.96 7.21
N LEU A 75 18.59 15.34 7.46
CA LEU A 75 18.43 13.90 7.29
C LEU A 75 18.82 13.47 5.88
N PRO A 76 19.70 12.45 5.70
CA PRO A 76 20.06 11.97 4.38
C PRO A 76 18.85 11.49 3.58
N LEU A 77 18.81 11.83 2.28
CA LEU A 77 17.72 11.45 1.38
C LEU A 77 17.41 9.95 1.43
N ALA A 78 18.43 9.09 1.50
CA ALA A 78 18.26 7.64 1.58
C ALA A 78 17.44 7.20 2.80
N GLN A 79 17.52 7.91 3.93
CA GLN A 79 16.72 7.60 5.12
C GLN A 79 15.27 8.10 4.96
N VAL A 80 15.06 9.24 4.29
CA VAL A 80 13.72 9.71 3.92
C VAL A 80 13.05 8.69 3.01
N THR A 81 13.76 8.21 1.98
CA THR A 81 13.18 7.29 1.02
C THR A 81 12.93 5.90 1.59
N GLN A 82 13.81 5.43 2.48
CA GLN A 82 13.60 4.18 3.19
C GLN A 82 12.36 4.27 4.11
N ALA A 83 12.21 5.33 4.90
CA ALA A 83 11.04 5.49 5.78
C ALA A 83 9.72 5.61 5.00
N MET A 84 9.73 6.29 3.84
CA MET A 84 8.55 6.33 2.96
C MET A 84 8.23 4.98 2.33
N THR A 85 9.25 4.19 1.99
CA THR A 85 9.10 2.82 1.48
C THR A 85 8.53 1.90 2.55
N ASP A 86 9.07 1.94 3.77
CA ASP A 86 8.58 1.16 4.90
C ASP A 86 7.12 1.51 5.22
N LEU A 87 6.74 2.79 5.14
CA LEU A 87 5.35 3.24 5.29
C LEU A 87 4.42 2.68 4.20
N ALA A 88 4.88 2.61 2.95
CA ALA A 88 4.10 2.04 1.85
C ALA A 88 3.88 0.53 2.05
N GLU A 89 4.95 -0.22 2.33
CA GLU A 89 4.88 -1.66 2.61
C GLU A 89 3.98 -1.95 3.82
N PHE A 90 4.12 -1.16 4.89
CA PHE A 90 3.27 -1.24 6.07
C PHE A 90 1.79 -1.06 5.73
N ALA A 91 1.45 0.01 5.02
CA ALA A 91 0.06 0.31 4.69
C ALA A 91 -0.57 -0.73 3.76
N LEU A 92 0.19 -1.20 2.75
CA LEU A 92 -0.27 -2.23 1.81
C LEU A 92 -0.52 -3.56 2.52
N ASN A 93 0.36 -3.98 3.44
CA ASN A 93 0.20 -5.22 4.19
C ASN A 93 -1.04 -5.20 5.10
N HIS A 94 -1.25 -4.11 5.84
CA HIS A 94 -2.44 -3.94 6.68
C HIS A 94 -3.72 -3.87 5.85
N ALA A 95 -3.71 -3.13 4.74
CA ALA A 95 -4.85 -3.03 3.83
C ALA A 95 -5.21 -4.38 3.19
N LEU A 96 -4.20 -5.14 2.74
CA LEU A 96 -4.40 -6.46 2.14
C LEU A 96 -5.01 -7.44 3.16
N THR A 97 -4.46 -7.47 4.37
CA THR A 97 -4.94 -8.32 5.46
C THR A 97 -6.40 -8.02 5.80
N GLN A 98 -6.74 -6.74 5.94
CA GLN A 98 -8.12 -6.31 6.21
C GLN A 98 -9.07 -6.70 5.08
N ALA A 99 -8.69 -6.40 3.83
CA ALA A 99 -9.51 -6.70 2.66
C ALA A 99 -9.81 -8.20 2.53
N GLN A 100 -8.80 -9.06 2.75
CA GLN A 100 -8.98 -10.51 2.73
C GLN A 100 -9.87 -10.98 3.88
N ALA A 101 -9.67 -10.47 5.10
CA ALA A 101 -10.48 -10.85 6.26
C ALA A 101 -11.97 -10.49 6.08
N GLU A 102 -12.29 -9.33 5.49
CA GLU A 102 -13.66 -8.90 5.20
C GLU A 102 -14.29 -9.75 4.08
N LEU A 103 -13.56 -10.00 3.00
CA LEU A 103 -14.08 -10.78 1.87
C LEU A 103 -14.24 -12.25 2.23
N ASP A 104 -13.38 -12.81 3.08
CA ASP A 104 -13.51 -14.18 3.59
C ASP A 104 -14.83 -14.41 4.33
N GLN A 105 -15.33 -13.41 5.06
CA GLN A 105 -16.63 -13.52 5.74
C GLN A 105 -17.80 -13.67 4.75
N THR A 106 -17.68 -13.05 3.58
CA THR A 106 -18.76 -12.99 2.58
C THR A 106 -18.67 -14.12 1.56
N HIS A 107 -17.46 -14.46 1.12
CA HIS A 107 -17.19 -15.35 0.01
C HIS A 107 -16.44 -16.62 0.41
N GLY A 108 -15.93 -16.71 1.64
CA GLY A 108 -14.99 -17.75 2.05
C GLY A 108 -13.58 -17.52 1.52
N ALA A 109 -12.63 -18.31 2.00
CA ALA A 109 -11.25 -18.27 1.53
C ALA A 109 -11.18 -18.65 0.03
N PRO A 110 -10.34 -17.97 -0.77
CA PRO A 110 -10.05 -18.38 -2.15
C PRO A 110 -9.24 -19.68 -2.12
N MET A 111 -9.61 -20.66 -2.92
CA MET A 111 -9.03 -22.01 -2.86
C MET A 111 -8.30 -22.38 -4.14
N THR A 112 -7.20 -23.09 -3.96
CA THR A 112 -6.43 -23.80 -5.00
C THR A 112 -7.08 -25.15 -5.32
N ALA A 113 -6.68 -25.78 -6.43
CA ALA A 113 -7.14 -27.11 -6.81
C ALA A 113 -6.78 -28.18 -5.75
N GLN A 114 -5.73 -27.96 -4.97
CA GLN A 114 -5.27 -28.85 -3.89
C GLN A 114 -5.92 -28.51 -2.53
N GLY A 115 -6.91 -27.62 -2.51
CA GLY A 115 -7.64 -27.25 -1.29
C GLY A 115 -6.83 -26.40 -0.30
N GLN A 116 -5.74 -25.77 -0.75
CA GLN A 116 -5.02 -24.74 0.01
C GLN A 116 -5.57 -23.34 -0.30
N ARG A 117 -5.31 -22.36 0.57
CA ARG A 117 -5.69 -20.97 0.28
C ARG A 117 -4.84 -20.42 -0.87
N ALA A 118 -5.50 -19.96 -1.93
CA ALA A 118 -4.87 -19.24 -3.03
C ALA A 118 -4.25 -17.92 -2.52
N GLN A 119 -3.07 -17.58 -3.01
CA GLN A 119 -2.30 -16.41 -2.57
C GLN A 119 -2.34 -15.27 -3.59
N VAL A 120 -2.18 -14.03 -3.10
CA VAL A 120 -2.02 -12.84 -3.93
C VAL A 120 -0.80 -12.06 -3.48
N TRP A 121 -0.06 -11.52 -4.44
CA TRP A 121 1.10 -10.68 -4.24
C TRP A 121 0.86 -9.29 -4.81
N ILE A 122 1.33 -8.29 -4.07
CA ILE A 122 1.41 -6.90 -4.52
C ILE A 122 2.87 -6.67 -4.91
N VAL A 123 3.11 -6.46 -6.20
CA VAL A 123 4.45 -6.17 -6.73
C VAL A 123 4.59 -4.66 -6.84
N GLY A 124 5.46 -4.11 -5.99
CA GLY A 124 5.84 -2.70 -6.05
C GLY A 124 6.83 -2.48 -7.19
N MET A 125 6.51 -1.55 -8.09
CA MET A 125 7.31 -1.22 -9.25
C MET A 125 8.01 0.14 -9.06
N GLY A 126 8.90 0.49 -10.00
CA GLY A 126 9.44 1.85 -10.09
C GLY A 126 10.21 2.27 -8.83
N LYS A 127 9.80 3.37 -8.20
CA LYS A 127 10.47 3.86 -6.98
C LYS A 127 10.17 3.01 -5.75
N LEU A 128 8.99 2.37 -5.69
CA LEU A 128 8.65 1.48 -4.59
C LEU A 128 9.51 0.21 -4.66
N GLY A 129 9.59 -0.42 -5.84
CA GLY A 129 10.46 -1.60 -6.05
C GLY A 129 11.93 -1.30 -5.73
N ALA A 130 12.43 -0.14 -6.19
CA ALA A 130 13.80 0.30 -5.94
C ALA A 130 14.07 0.78 -4.50
N ARG A 131 13.06 0.84 -3.61
CA ARG A 131 13.14 1.42 -2.25
C ARG A 131 13.58 2.89 -2.20
N GLU A 132 13.19 3.66 -3.21
CA GLU A 132 13.53 5.08 -3.41
C GLU A 132 12.29 5.99 -3.40
N LEU A 133 11.23 5.63 -2.66
CA LEU A 133 10.01 6.42 -2.60
C LEU A 133 10.24 7.79 -1.96
N ASN A 134 9.81 8.87 -2.61
CA ASN A 134 9.83 10.21 -2.03
C ASN A 134 8.45 10.58 -1.44
N VAL A 135 8.38 11.70 -0.72
CA VAL A 135 7.16 12.14 0.01
C VAL A 135 5.94 12.44 -0.87
N SER A 136 6.14 12.67 -2.17
CA SER A 136 5.08 12.98 -3.14
C SER A 136 4.89 11.89 -4.20
N SER A 137 5.67 10.80 -4.14
CA SER A 137 5.60 9.71 -5.11
C SER A 137 4.24 9.03 -5.12
N ASP A 138 3.82 8.62 -6.31
CA ASP A 138 2.82 7.58 -6.49
C ASP A 138 3.46 6.21 -6.19
N ILE A 139 2.64 5.24 -5.80
CA ILE A 139 3.05 3.84 -5.69
C ILE A 139 2.54 3.07 -6.91
N ASP A 140 3.47 2.59 -7.72
CA ASP A 140 3.20 1.81 -8.92
C ASP A 140 3.04 0.34 -8.52
N LEU A 141 1.85 -0.25 -8.70
CA LEU A 141 1.55 -1.61 -8.23
C LEU A 141 1.04 -2.52 -9.34
N ILE A 142 1.46 -3.78 -9.29
CA ILE A 142 0.88 -4.90 -10.05
C ILE A 142 0.37 -5.94 -9.06
N TYR A 143 -0.82 -6.49 -9.29
CA TYR A 143 -1.38 -7.56 -8.47
C TYR A 143 -1.40 -8.88 -9.24
N VAL A 144 -0.85 -9.92 -8.63
CA VAL A 144 -0.77 -11.26 -9.22
C VAL A 144 -1.25 -12.28 -8.18
N TYR A 145 -2.14 -13.20 -8.55
CA TYR A 145 -2.50 -14.35 -7.70
C TYR A 145 -1.96 -15.65 -8.25
N ASP A 146 -1.85 -16.68 -7.42
CA ASP A 146 -1.22 -17.96 -7.80
C ASP A 146 -1.94 -18.70 -8.93
N GLU A 147 -3.17 -19.12 -8.70
CA GLU A 147 -3.91 -20.01 -9.58
C GLU A 147 -5.42 -19.76 -9.56
N ASP A 148 -6.03 -20.12 -10.70
CA ASP A 148 -7.46 -20.06 -10.86
C ASP A 148 -8.16 -21.11 -10.00
N GLY A 149 -9.37 -20.78 -9.57
CA GLY A 149 -10.15 -21.58 -8.65
C GLY A 149 -11.39 -20.83 -8.21
N GLU A 150 -12.02 -21.30 -7.15
CA GLU A 150 -13.19 -20.68 -6.56
C GLU A 150 -13.03 -20.56 -5.05
N THR A 151 -13.71 -19.59 -4.47
CA THR A 151 -13.77 -19.47 -3.02
C THR A 151 -14.58 -20.62 -2.39
N ALA A 152 -14.32 -20.89 -1.12
CA ALA A 152 -15.00 -21.94 -0.35
C ALA A 152 -16.51 -21.64 -0.14
N GLY A 153 -16.93 -20.39 -0.31
CA GLY A 153 -18.25 -19.91 0.05
C GLY A 153 -18.30 -19.47 1.52
N ASN A 154 -19.35 -18.74 1.88
CA ASN A 154 -19.60 -18.33 3.26
C ASN A 154 -19.85 -19.55 4.19
N ALA A 155 -20.20 -19.31 5.45
CA ALA A 155 -20.46 -20.39 6.42
C ALA A 155 -21.54 -21.42 6.00
N GLN A 156 -22.37 -21.11 5.00
CA GLN A 156 -23.39 -22.02 4.43
C GLN A 156 -22.99 -22.58 3.05
N GLY A 157 -21.74 -22.35 2.60
CA GLY A 157 -21.25 -22.72 1.27
C GLY A 157 -21.81 -21.87 0.12
N ARG A 158 -22.43 -20.72 0.42
CA ARG A 158 -23.03 -19.81 -0.58
C ARG A 158 -22.07 -18.70 -0.98
N ASN A 159 -22.43 -17.89 -1.98
CA ASN A 159 -21.65 -16.75 -2.48
C ASN A 159 -20.22 -17.11 -2.95
N ARG A 160 -20.06 -18.31 -3.49
CA ARG A 160 -18.80 -18.73 -4.13
C ARG A 160 -18.57 -17.85 -5.35
N VAL A 161 -17.35 -17.36 -5.50
CA VAL A 161 -16.91 -16.57 -6.66
C VAL A 161 -15.58 -17.13 -7.15
N SER A 162 -15.21 -16.82 -8.39
CA SER A 162 -13.88 -17.18 -8.89
C SER A 162 -12.77 -16.49 -8.08
N ASN A 163 -11.58 -17.11 -7.99
CA ASN A 163 -10.40 -16.48 -7.40
C ASN A 163 -10.10 -15.14 -8.09
N HIS A 164 -10.25 -15.07 -9.41
CA HIS A 164 -10.12 -13.84 -10.17
C HIS A 164 -11.03 -12.72 -9.66
N GLU A 165 -12.33 -13.01 -9.48
CA GLU A 165 -13.29 -12.04 -8.95
C GLU A 165 -12.97 -11.66 -7.50
N TYR A 166 -12.68 -12.64 -6.65
CA TYR A 166 -12.30 -12.42 -5.25
C TYR A 166 -11.10 -11.47 -5.15
N PHE A 167 -10.00 -11.77 -5.85
CA PHE A 167 -8.81 -10.93 -5.81
C PHE A 167 -9.03 -9.58 -6.50
N GLY A 168 -9.88 -9.51 -7.53
CA GLY A 168 -10.31 -8.23 -8.11
C GLY A 168 -11.03 -7.35 -7.08
N LYS A 169 -11.81 -7.94 -6.17
CA LYS A 169 -12.42 -7.22 -5.03
C LYS A 169 -11.37 -6.83 -3.99
N VAL A 170 -10.41 -7.70 -3.68
CA VAL A 170 -9.27 -7.38 -2.80
C VAL A 170 -8.53 -6.13 -3.29
N VAL A 171 -8.19 -6.06 -4.58
CA VAL A 171 -7.49 -4.90 -5.17
C VAL A 171 -8.29 -3.61 -4.95
N ARG A 172 -9.61 -3.63 -5.17
CA ARG A 172 -10.48 -2.46 -4.96
C ARG A 172 -10.55 -2.05 -3.49
N ALA A 173 -10.63 -3.01 -2.57
CA ALA A 173 -10.65 -2.75 -1.14
C ALA A 173 -9.32 -2.16 -0.64
N VAL A 174 -8.18 -2.70 -1.11
CA VAL A 174 -6.85 -2.14 -0.83
C VAL A 174 -6.75 -0.71 -1.37
N TYR A 175 -7.21 -0.46 -2.59
CA TYR A 175 -7.24 0.88 -3.16
C TYR A 175 -8.08 1.85 -2.31
N ALA A 176 -9.25 1.42 -1.80
CA ALA A 176 -10.07 2.27 -0.93
C ALA A 176 -9.37 2.61 0.41
N LEU A 177 -8.67 1.63 1.00
CA LEU A 177 -7.95 1.83 2.26
C LEU A 177 -6.71 2.73 2.09
N VAL A 178 -6.01 2.66 0.97
CA VAL A 178 -4.71 3.33 0.76
C VAL A 178 -4.82 4.59 -0.12
N GLY A 179 -5.57 4.51 -1.21
CA GLY A 179 -5.64 5.48 -2.31
C GLY A 179 -6.75 6.50 -2.21
N ASP A 180 -7.92 6.13 -1.68
CA ASP A 180 -9.05 7.07 -1.62
C ASP A 180 -8.73 8.27 -0.70
N THR A 181 -9.21 9.44 -1.11
CA THR A 181 -9.06 10.66 -0.31
C THR A 181 -10.24 10.81 0.63
N THR A 182 -9.96 10.88 1.94
CA THR A 182 -10.93 11.16 3.00
C THR A 182 -10.65 12.51 3.66
N GLU A 183 -11.35 12.85 4.73
CA GLU A 183 -11.08 14.02 5.56
C GLU A 183 -9.66 14.01 6.17
N HIS A 184 -9.04 12.84 6.31
CA HIS A 184 -7.66 12.65 6.76
C HIS A 184 -6.64 12.65 5.61
N GLY A 185 -7.10 12.80 4.36
CA GLY A 185 -6.31 12.70 3.14
C GLY A 185 -6.28 11.27 2.58
N PHE A 186 -5.17 10.91 1.96
CA PHE A 186 -4.88 9.55 1.48
C PHE A 186 -3.56 9.07 2.10
N VAL A 187 -3.27 7.78 2.01
CA VAL A 187 -1.97 7.24 2.42
C VAL A 187 -0.96 7.46 1.28
N PHE A 188 -1.23 6.83 0.13
CA PHE A 188 -0.48 7.02 -1.12
C PHE A 188 -1.43 7.13 -2.30
N ARG A 189 -1.04 7.89 -3.32
CA ARG A 189 -1.67 7.81 -4.63
C ARG A 189 -1.21 6.50 -5.29
N VAL A 190 -2.14 5.73 -5.82
CA VAL A 190 -1.87 4.40 -6.39
C VAL A 190 -1.96 4.48 -7.91
N ASP A 191 -0.90 4.06 -8.60
CA ASP A 191 -0.90 3.88 -10.04
C ASP A 191 -0.88 2.39 -10.39
N LEU A 192 -1.80 1.98 -11.27
CA LEU A 192 -1.95 0.61 -11.75
C LEU A 192 -1.63 0.50 -13.25
N ALA A 193 -1.09 1.55 -13.88
CA ALA A 193 -0.87 1.61 -15.32
C ALA A 193 0.20 0.63 -15.83
N LEU A 194 1.07 0.12 -14.95
CA LEU A 194 2.11 -0.85 -15.30
C LEU A 194 1.62 -2.31 -15.33
N ARG A 195 0.34 -2.57 -15.02
CA ARG A 195 -0.22 -3.92 -15.14
C ARG A 195 -0.33 -4.34 -16.61
N PRO A 196 -0.38 -5.65 -16.92
CA PRO A 196 -0.54 -6.13 -18.29
C PRO A 196 -1.73 -5.47 -19.00
N ASN A 197 -1.50 -4.92 -20.20
CA ASN A 197 -2.47 -4.12 -20.99
C ASN A 197 -2.85 -2.76 -20.39
N GLY A 198 -2.09 -2.27 -19.40
CA GLY A 198 -2.29 -0.98 -18.75
C GLY A 198 -3.72 -0.76 -18.28
N ASN A 199 -4.27 0.42 -18.56
CA ASN A 199 -5.60 0.81 -18.08
C ASN A 199 -6.76 -0.04 -18.61
N SER A 200 -6.58 -0.73 -19.74
CA SER A 200 -7.58 -1.66 -20.30
C SER A 200 -7.41 -3.08 -19.75
N GLY A 201 -6.35 -3.34 -18.98
CA GLY A 201 -6.06 -4.62 -18.35
C GLY A 201 -6.87 -4.88 -17.10
N LEU A 202 -6.99 -6.17 -16.79
CA LEU A 202 -7.57 -6.67 -15.54
C LEU A 202 -6.81 -6.09 -14.34
N LEU A 203 -7.52 -5.82 -13.23
CA LEU A 203 -6.92 -5.26 -12.01
C LEU A 203 -5.96 -6.23 -11.33
N VAL A 204 -6.17 -7.53 -11.55
CA VAL A 204 -5.35 -8.62 -11.04
C VAL A 204 -5.26 -9.69 -12.13
N THR A 205 -4.16 -10.43 -12.19
CA THR A 205 -3.96 -11.52 -13.14
C THR A 205 -3.44 -12.77 -12.44
N SER A 206 -3.72 -13.96 -12.97
CA SER A 206 -3.11 -15.20 -12.45
C SER A 206 -1.62 -15.22 -12.79
N PHE A 207 -0.82 -15.93 -11.99
CA PHE A 207 0.61 -16.02 -12.19
C PHE A 207 0.94 -16.64 -13.55
N THR A 208 0.19 -17.66 -13.96
CA THR A 208 0.31 -18.27 -15.29
C THR A 208 0.07 -17.26 -16.41
N ALA A 209 -0.99 -16.45 -16.32
CA ALA A 209 -1.29 -15.43 -17.32
C ALA A 209 -0.23 -14.32 -17.34
N TYR A 210 0.22 -13.87 -16.17
CA TYR A 210 1.32 -12.91 -16.03
C TYR A 210 2.62 -13.42 -16.65
N ALA A 211 3.02 -14.66 -16.33
CA ALA A 211 4.24 -15.26 -16.84
C ALA A 211 4.21 -15.41 -18.37
N ASN A 212 3.07 -15.82 -18.93
CA ASN A 212 2.89 -15.92 -20.39
C ASN A 212 3.02 -14.54 -21.06
N TYR A 213 2.41 -13.50 -20.47
CA TYR A 213 2.50 -12.13 -20.97
C TYR A 213 3.95 -11.62 -20.98
N GLN A 214 4.68 -11.81 -19.87
CA GLN A 214 6.07 -11.38 -19.76
C GLN A 214 7.02 -12.16 -20.69
N GLN A 215 6.80 -13.46 -20.86
CA GLN A 215 7.63 -14.33 -21.71
C GLN A 215 7.28 -14.24 -23.20
N GLN A 216 6.40 -13.30 -23.58
CA GLN A 216 5.92 -13.13 -24.96
C GLN A 216 5.28 -14.40 -25.55
N ARG A 217 4.62 -15.20 -24.71
CA ARG A 217 3.93 -16.43 -25.13
C ARG A 217 2.45 -16.12 -25.35
N GLY A 218 2.04 -16.06 -26.62
CA GLY A 218 0.66 -15.75 -27.05
C GLY A 218 0.60 -14.55 -28.00
N SER A 219 -0.60 -14.08 -28.32
CA SER A 219 -0.82 -12.93 -29.22
C SER A 219 -0.69 -11.57 -28.53
N ASN A 220 -0.51 -11.56 -27.20
CA ASN A 220 -0.44 -10.37 -26.38
C ASN A 220 0.77 -10.46 -25.45
N THR A 221 1.73 -9.55 -25.62
CA THR A 221 3.09 -9.74 -25.10
C THR A 221 3.66 -8.44 -24.55
N ALA A 222 4.44 -8.53 -23.48
CA ALA A 222 5.12 -7.39 -22.90
C ALA A 222 6.12 -6.74 -23.87
N TRP A 223 6.13 -5.41 -23.88
CA TRP A 223 7.09 -4.57 -24.59
C TRP A 223 8.41 -4.48 -23.83
N THR A 224 9.49 -4.15 -24.53
CA THR A 224 10.84 -4.03 -23.93
C THR A 224 10.90 -3.05 -22.74
N TRP A 225 10.10 -1.99 -22.76
CA TRP A 225 10.05 -1.04 -21.65
C TRP A 225 9.37 -1.62 -20.40
N GLU A 226 8.44 -2.57 -20.55
CA GLU A 226 7.81 -3.29 -19.41
C GLU A 226 8.80 -4.25 -18.75
N HIS A 227 9.68 -4.88 -19.55
CA HIS A 227 10.80 -5.65 -19.02
C HIS A 227 11.79 -4.76 -18.26
N GLN A 228 12.06 -3.54 -18.75
CA GLN A 228 12.90 -2.59 -18.03
C GLN A 228 12.24 -2.15 -16.71
N ALA A 229 10.93 -1.93 -16.69
CA ALA A 229 10.18 -1.59 -15.47
C ALA A 229 10.31 -2.68 -14.40
N MET A 230 10.35 -3.96 -14.79
CA MET A 230 10.55 -5.10 -13.88
C MET A 230 11.92 -5.20 -13.21
N THR A 231 12.93 -4.47 -13.67
CA THR A 231 14.27 -4.49 -13.06
C THR A 231 14.35 -3.70 -11.75
N ARG A 232 13.27 -3.00 -11.39
CA ARG A 232 13.17 -2.15 -10.21
C ARG A 232 12.14 -2.68 -9.25
#